data_AF-A0A645J6N7-F1
#
_entry.id   AF-A0A645J6N7-F1
#
_cell.length_a   1.000
_cell.length_b   1.000
_cell.length_c   1.000
_cell.angle_alpha   90.00
_cell.angle_beta   90.00
_cell.angle_gamma   90.00
#
_symmetry.space_group_name_H-M   'P 1'
#
loop_
_entity.id
_entity.type
_entity.pdbx_description
1 polymer ?
#
loop_
_entity_poly.entity_id
_entity_poly.type
_entity_poly.pdbx_seq_one_letter_code
_entity_poly.pdbx_strand_id
1 'polypeptide(L)'
;MGIYPASAAGVPFSACVLQSKGDPITDLYEDMAAEQKARSTYEYLIDLTDDPDVLAPLRFLREREVVHFQRFGEALDIARDYLNQQHYFFMNKYGCDD
;
A
#
# COMPACT_ATOMS: atom_id res chain seq x y z
N MET A 1 -0.52 19.62 24.85
CA MET A 1 0.41 19.63 23.71
C MET A 1 -0.23 18.84 22.58
N GLY A 2 -0.25 19.38 21.35
CA GLY A 2 -0.82 18.70 20.17
C GLY A 2 0.27 18.32 19.18
N ILE A 3 -0.02 17.34 18.31
CA ILE A 3 0.88 16.90 17.23
C ILE A 3 0.35 17.48 15.92
N TYR A 4 1.19 18.21 15.19
CA TYR A 4 0.87 18.71 13.86
C TYR A 4 1.33 17.69 12.79
N PRO A 5 0.48 17.24 11.86
CA PRO A 5 0.86 16.28 10.83
C PRO A 5 1.86 16.88 9.83
N ALA A 6 3.15 16.65 10.07
CA ALA A 6 4.24 17.03 9.19
C ALA A 6 5.36 15.99 9.24
N SER A 7 6.18 15.95 8.20
CA SER A 7 7.39 15.13 8.17
C SER A 7 8.44 15.66 9.16
N ALA A 8 9.49 14.87 9.42
CA ALA A 8 10.62 15.29 10.25
C ALA A 8 11.36 16.54 9.73
N ALA A 9 11.21 16.86 8.43
CA ALA A 9 11.75 18.07 7.81
C ALA A 9 10.77 19.27 7.87
N GLY A 10 9.63 19.12 8.53
CA GLY A 10 8.61 20.18 8.67
C GLY A 10 7.68 20.34 7.47
N VAL A 11 7.66 19.39 6.52
CA VAL A 11 6.74 19.44 5.36
C VAL A 11 5.36 18.97 5.80
N PRO A 12 4.29 19.80 5.68
CA PRO A 12 2.94 19.39 6.03
C PRO A 12 2.46 18.19 5.21
N PHE A 13 1.68 17.31 5.83
CA PHE A 13 0.98 16.26 5.10
C PHE A 13 0.05 16.85 4.03
N SER A 14 0.03 16.24 2.84
CA SER A 14 -0.87 16.61 1.76
C SER A 14 -1.27 15.39 0.94
N ALA A 15 -2.35 15.49 0.17
CA ALA A 15 -2.80 14.41 -0.71
C ALA A 15 -1.79 14.02 -1.80
N CYS A 16 -0.74 14.82 -2.03
CA CYS A 16 0.30 14.53 -3.02
C CYS A 16 1.10 13.26 -2.72
N VAL A 17 1.08 12.76 -1.48
CA VAL A 17 1.77 11.51 -1.10
C VAL A 17 0.93 10.26 -1.39
N LEU A 18 -0.36 10.42 -1.70
CA LEU A 18 -1.24 9.33 -2.06
C LEU A 18 -1.05 9.03 -3.55
N GLN A 19 -0.72 7.78 -3.88
CA GLN A 19 -0.70 7.29 -5.25
C GLN A 19 -1.95 6.47 -5.50
N SER A 20 -2.61 6.73 -6.63
CA SER A 20 -3.78 5.98 -7.09
C SER A 20 -3.92 6.23 -8.58
N LYS A 21 -3.49 5.27 -9.37
CA LYS A 21 -3.54 5.33 -10.83
C LYS A 21 -4.87 4.82 -11.37
N GLY A 22 -5.53 3.94 -10.63
CA GLY A 22 -6.79 3.28 -11.03
C GLY A 22 -6.56 2.04 -11.89
N ASP A 23 -5.28 1.64 -12.08
CA ASP A 23 -4.92 0.35 -12.64
C ASP A 23 -4.53 -0.58 -11.47
N PRO A 24 -5.27 -1.67 -11.20
CA PRO A 24 -5.04 -2.49 -10.02
C PRO A 24 -3.63 -3.08 -9.92
N ILE A 25 -2.98 -3.37 -11.05
CA ILE A 25 -1.62 -3.90 -11.09
C ILE A 25 -0.62 -2.83 -10.66
N THR A 26 -0.73 -1.63 -11.23
CA THR A 26 0.11 -0.48 -10.87
C THR A 26 -0.07 -0.11 -9.40
N ASP A 27 -1.32 0.00 -8.94
CA ASP A 27 -1.64 0.41 -7.57
C ASP A 27 -1.08 -0.59 -6.54
N LEU A 28 -1.20 -1.90 -6.78
CA LEU A 28 -0.64 -2.93 -5.88
C LEU A 28 0.90 -2.91 -5.86
N TYR A 29 1.56 -2.56 -6.96
CA TYR A 29 3.01 -2.36 -6.97
C TYR A 29 3.43 -1.13 -6.16
N GLU A 30 2.67 -0.04 -6.25
CA GLU A 30 2.89 1.16 -5.45
C GLU A 30 2.73 0.87 -3.95
N ASP A 31 1.70 0.10 -3.57
CA ASP A 31 1.46 -0.35 -2.19
C ASP A 31 2.62 -1.20 -1.68
N MET A 32 3.05 -2.22 -2.43
CA MET A 32 4.23 -3.03 -2.06
C MET A 32 5.49 -2.18 -1.88
N ALA A 33 5.71 -1.18 -2.74
CA ALA A 33 6.84 -0.28 -2.63
C ALA A 33 6.73 0.65 -1.41
N ALA A 34 5.52 1.10 -1.06
CA ALA A 34 5.26 1.89 0.13
C ALA A 34 5.61 1.10 1.40
N GLU A 35 5.20 -0.16 1.50
CA GLU A 35 5.50 -0.99 2.68
C GLU A 35 6.98 -1.31 2.85
N GLN A 36 7.73 -1.49 1.75
CA GLN A 36 9.18 -1.63 1.84
C GLN A 36 9.88 -0.35 2.32
N LYS A 37 9.40 0.83 1.90
CA LYS A 37 9.92 2.12 2.38
C LYS A 37 9.59 2.32 3.87
N ALA A 38 8.38 1.98 4.30
CA ALA A 38 7.97 2.04 5.70
C ALA A 38 8.82 1.08 6.56
N ARG A 39 8.95 -0.19 6.16
CA ARG A 39 9.81 -1.18 6.83
C ARG A 39 11.24 -0.67 7.03
N SER A 40 11.85 -0.17 5.96
CA SER A 40 13.24 0.35 5.99
C SER A 40 13.36 1.58 6.91
N THR A 41 12.32 2.43 6.94
CA THR A 41 12.27 3.57 7.85
C THR A 41 12.20 3.11 9.31
N TYR A 42 11.39 2.10 9.63
CA TYR A 42 11.32 1.56 10.99
C TYR A 42 12.61 0.87 11.42
N GLU A 43 13.28 0.14 10.53
CA GLU A 43 14.61 -0.43 10.80
C GLU A 43 15.60 0.65 11.21
N TYR A 44 15.67 1.75 10.45
CA TYR A 44 16.53 2.87 10.79
C TYR A 44 16.16 3.53 12.13
N LEU A 45 14.87 3.72 12.42
CA LEU A 45 14.43 4.30 13.70
C LEU A 45 14.74 3.40 14.90
N ILE A 46 14.66 2.08 14.73
CA ILE A 46 15.03 1.10 15.75
C ILE A 46 16.52 1.23 16.09
N ASP A 47 17.38 1.44 15.09
CA ASP A 47 18.82 1.57 15.29
C ASP A 47 19.23 2.92 15.95
N LEU A 48 18.32 3.88 16.05
CA LEU A 48 18.57 5.22 16.59
C LEU A 48 18.24 5.40 18.07
N THR A 49 17.64 4.40 18.73
CA THR A 49 17.18 4.53 20.12
C THR A 49 17.27 3.22 20.89
N ASP A 50 17.52 3.33 22.19
CA ASP A 50 17.48 2.21 23.14
C ASP A 50 16.25 2.25 24.07
N ASP A 51 15.36 3.24 23.89
CA ASP A 51 14.16 3.40 24.72
C ASP A 51 13.15 2.27 24.46
N PRO A 52 12.87 1.40 25.45
CA PRO A 52 11.98 0.26 25.27
C PRO A 52 10.55 0.66 24.89
N ASP A 53 10.06 1.82 25.36
CA ASP A 53 8.71 2.30 25.08
C ASP A 53 8.56 2.80 23.64
N VAL A 54 9.66 3.18 23.00
CA VAL A 54 9.73 3.52 21.56
C VAL A 54 9.96 2.27 20.72
N LEU A 55 10.83 1.37 21.18
CA LEU A 55 11.19 0.16 20.44
C LEU A 55 10.04 -0.84 20.30
N ALA A 56 9.21 -1.01 21.34
CA ALA A 56 8.10 -1.94 21.31
C ALA A 56 7.11 -1.68 20.16
N PRO A 57 6.55 -0.46 19.98
CA PRO A 57 5.66 -0.19 18.85
C PRO A 57 6.39 -0.23 17.50
N LEU A 58 7.65 0.21 17.39
CA LEU A 58 8.39 0.17 16.12
C LEU A 58 8.63 -1.25 15.61
N ARG A 59 8.95 -2.20 16.50
CA ARG A 59 9.13 -3.62 16.13
C ARG A 59 7.84 -4.24 15.63
N PHE A 60 6.73 -3.95 16.31
CA PHE A 60 5.40 -4.40 15.87
C PHE A 60 5.03 -3.84 14.48
N LEU A 61 5.24 -2.54 14.24
CA LEU A 61 4.96 -1.93 12.95
C LEU A 61 5.86 -2.50 11.85
N ARG A 62 7.17 -2.66 12.10
CA ARG A 62 8.10 -3.29 11.15
C ARG A 62 7.63 -4.68 10.72
N GLU A 63 7.19 -5.52 11.65
CA GLU A 63 6.67 -6.86 11.35
C GLU A 63 5.39 -6.80 10.52
N ARG A 64 4.51 -5.84 10.80
CA ARG A 64 3.31 -5.62 9.99
C ARG A 64 3.62 -5.23 8.55
N GLU A 65 4.66 -4.43 8.29
CA GLU A 65 4.99 -4.08 6.91
C GLU A 65 5.50 -5.27 6.10
N VAL A 66 6.11 -6.28 6.75
CA VAL A 66 6.43 -7.55 6.10
C VAL A 66 5.13 -8.28 5.70
N VAL A 67 4.15 -8.31 6.61
CA VAL A 67 2.85 -8.94 6.34
C VAL A 67 2.07 -8.19 5.26
N HIS A 68 1.98 -6.85 5.33
CA HIS A 68 1.30 -6.05 4.32
C HIS A 68 1.95 -6.25 2.94
N PHE A 69 3.28 -6.21 2.85
CA PHE A 69 4.00 -6.49 1.60
C PHE A 69 3.64 -7.86 1.01
N GLN A 70 3.61 -8.90 1.84
CA GLN A 70 3.23 -10.25 1.41
C GLN A 70 1.77 -10.30 0.94
N ARG A 71 0.85 -9.66 1.67
CA ARG A 71 -0.59 -9.63 1.32
C ARG A 71 -0.85 -8.85 0.04
N PHE A 72 -0.16 -7.74 -0.19
CA PHE A 72 -0.25 -7.03 -1.47
C PHE A 72 0.35 -7.86 -2.62
N GLY A 73 1.42 -8.61 -2.38
CA GLY A 73 1.94 -9.58 -3.34
C GLY A 73 0.94 -10.68 -3.70
N GLU A 74 0.29 -11.28 -2.70
CA GLU A 74 -0.78 -12.26 -2.91
C GLU A 74 -1.96 -11.65 -3.70
N ALA A 75 -2.37 -10.42 -3.36
CA ALA A 75 -3.42 -9.70 -4.06
C ALA A 75 -3.03 -9.39 -5.52
N LEU A 76 -1.76 -9.08 -5.78
CA LEU A 76 -1.23 -8.82 -7.12
C LEU A 76 -1.34 -10.05 -8.01
N ASP A 77 -1.00 -11.23 -7.49
CA ASP A 77 -1.13 -12.48 -8.23
C ASP A 77 -2.60 -12.81 -8.53
N ILE A 78 -3.49 -12.64 -7.55
CA ILE A 78 -4.94 -12.80 -7.74
C ILE A 78 -5.48 -11.85 -8.82
N ALA A 79 -5.08 -10.57 -8.78
CA ALA A 79 -5.50 -9.56 -9.74
C ALA A 79 -5.04 -9.91 -11.16
N ARG A 80 -3.79 -10.38 -11.31
CA ARG A 80 -3.27 -10.86 -12.61
C ARG A 80 -4.06 -12.03 -13.15
N ASP A 81 -4.32 -13.03 -12.31
CA ASP A 81 -5.07 -14.21 -12.71
C ASP A 81 -6.48 -13.84 -13.15
N TYR A 82 -7.14 -12.92 -12.45
CA TYR A 82 -8.46 -12.41 -12.82
C TYR A 82 -8.44 -11.67 -14.17
N LEU A 83 -7.46 -10.80 -14.39
CA LEU A 83 -7.35 -10.01 -15.62
C LEU A 83 -6.96 -10.85 -16.85
N ASN A 84 -6.27 -11.97 -16.65
CA ASN A 84 -5.92 -12.91 -17.72
C ASN A 84 -7.06 -13.84 -18.14
N GLN A 85 -8.18 -13.87 -17.40
CA GLN A 85 -9.34 -14.68 -17.74
C GLN A 85 -10.09 -14.10 -18.96
N GLN A 86 -10.66 -14.99 -19.77
CA GLN A 86 -11.56 -14.59 -20.86
C GLN A 86 -12.92 -14.24 -20.27
N HIS A 87 -13.24 -12.95 -20.23
CA HIS A 87 -14.54 -12.46 -19.77
C HIS A 87 -15.51 -12.42 -20.96
N TYR A 88 -16.38 -13.44 -21.09
CA TYR A 88 -17.41 -13.47 -22.13
C TYR A 88 -18.63 -12.66 -21.69
N PHE A 89 -18.90 -11.56 -22.39
CA PHE A 89 -20.12 -10.78 -22.22
C PHE A 89 -21.11 -11.12 -23.33
N PHE A 90 -22.22 -11.73 -22.97
CA PHE A 90 -23.33 -11.94 -23.90
C PHE A 90 -24.14 -10.63 -24.00
N MET A 91 -23.96 -9.88 -25.09
CA MET A 91 -24.88 -8.80 -25.44
C MET A 91 -26.18 -9.40 -25.95
N ASN A 92 -27.27 -9.16 -25.22
CA ASN A 92 -28.59 -9.57 -25.66
C ASN A 92 -29.07 -8.64 -26.78
N LYS A 93 -29.46 -9.19 -27.94
CA LYS A 93 -29.85 -8.42 -29.14
C LYS A 93 -31.27 -7.82 -29.09
N TYR A 94 -32.00 -7.93 -27.99
CA TYR A 94 -33.38 -7.43 -27.89
C TYR A 94 -33.44 -5.92 -27.61
N GLY A 95 -33.10 -5.09 -28.60
CA GLY A 95 -33.27 -3.63 -28.46
C GLY A 95 -32.87 -2.76 -29.66
N CYS A 96 -32.62 -3.33 -30.84
CA CYS A 96 -32.46 -2.55 -32.07
C CYS A 96 -33.44 -3.04 -33.14
N ASP A 97 -34.72 -3.03 -32.81
CA ASP A 97 -35.81 -2.99 -33.77
C ASP A 97 -36.75 -1.87 -33.26
N ASP A 98 -36.50 -0.65 -33.73
CA ASP A 98 -37.46 0.47 -33.89
C ASP A 98 -36.77 1.63 -34.66
#